data_AF-A0A7S3CLK0-F1
#
_entry.id   AF-A0A7S3CLK0-F1
#
_cell.length_a   1.000
_cell.length_b   1.000
_cell.length_c   1.000
_cell.angle_alpha   90.00
_cell.angle_beta   90.00
_cell.angle_gamma   90.00
#
_symmetry.space_group_name_H-M   'P 1'
#
loop_
_entity.id
_entity.type
_entity.pdbx_description
1 polymer ?
#
loop_
_entity_poly.entity_id
_entity_poly.type
_entity_poly.pdbx_seq_one_letter_code
_entity_poly.pdbx_strand_id
1 'polypeptide(L)'
;MSKHGFNSDERPVVTYVQDPELAYIIQRYRETHDAIHTLLGFSTSVEEEIAVKWFEMNELGLPSAALGSFFGPLALVRKGIMKGGDFKSLGNLQVFISHILKCIEKKKNKDGTEFFMNIYFEKEFETDVNDLRERLGVIQFDK
;
A
#
# COMPACT_ATOMS: atom_id res chain seq x y z
N MET A 1 -7.27 -3.25 -11.79
CA MET A 1 -8.39 -2.41 -12.26
C MET A 1 -9.58 -3.25 -12.74
N SER A 2 -9.61 -3.77 -13.97
CA SER A 2 -10.79 -4.45 -14.56
C SER A 2 -11.33 -5.64 -13.75
N LYS A 3 -10.46 -6.48 -13.20
CA LYS A 3 -10.84 -7.64 -12.37
C LYS A 3 -11.63 -7.27 -11.11
N HIS A 4 -11.45 -6.04 -10.61
CA HIS A 4 -12.06 -5.57 -9.37
C HIS A 4 -13.07 -4.44 -9.60
N GLY A 5 -13.37 -4.10 -10.87
CA GLY A 5 -14.36 -3.08 -11.22
C GLY A 5 -13.92 -1.64 -10.90
N PHE A 6 -12.62 -1.38 -10.81
CA PHE A 6 -12.08 -0.03 -10.57
C PHE A 6 -11.71 0.67 -11.87
N ASN A 7 -11.95 1.99 -11.92
CA ASN A 7 -11.45 2.90 -12.95
C ASN A 7 -10.40 3.85 -12.36
N SER A 8 -9.28 4.04 -13.07
CA SER A 8 -8.19 4.95 -12.68
C SER A 8 -8.66 6.39 -12.47
N ASP A 9 -9.71 6.83 -13.17
CA ASP A 9 -10.24 8.20 -13.11
C ASP A 9 -11.24 8.44 -11.96
N GLU A 10 -11.57 7.43 -11.16
CA GLU A 10 -12.57 7.55 -10.08
C GLU A 10 -12.11 8.37 -8.87
N ARG A 11 -10.80 8.68 -8.77
CA ARG A 11 -10.24 9.39 -7.61
C ARG A 11 -10.69 10.87 -7.65
N PRO A 12 -11.50 11.35 -6.68
CA PRO A 12 -11.91 12.74 -6.68
C PRO A 12 -10.71 13.65 -6.41
N VAL A 13 -10.67 14.82 -7.04
CA VAL A 13 -9.60 15.81 -6.80
C VAL A 13 -9.53 16.17 -5.32
N VAL A 14 -8.32 16.32 -4.79
CA VAL A 14 -8.10 16.76 -3.41
C VAL A 14 -8.69 18.16 -3.22
N THR A 15 -9.61 18.27 -2.26
CA THR A 15 -10.21 19.51 -1.81
C THR A 15 -9.83 19.77 -0.34
N TYR A 16 -10.00 21.01 0.12
CA TYR A 16 -9.78 21.42 1.52
C TYR A 16 -8.32 21.43 2.01
N VAL A 17 -7.36 21.25 1.11
CA VAL A 17 -5.94 21.56 1.37
C VAL A 17 -5.64 22.91 0.75
N GLN A 18 -5.29 23.89 1.59
CA GLN A 18 -5.10 25.28 1.15
C GLN A 18 -3.78 25.48 0.39
N ASP A 19 -2.75 24.74 0.80
CA ASP A 19 -1.44 24.80 0.16
C ASP A 19 -1.44 23.99 -1.15
N PRO A 20 -1.15 24.62 -2.30
CA PRO A 20 -1.25 23.95 -3.59
C PRO A 20 -0.22 22.84 -3.78
N GLU A 21 0.97 22.96 -3.19
CA GLU A 21 2.01 21.93 -3.25
C GLU A 21 1.61 20.70 -2.44
N LEU A 22 1.11 20.91 -1.22
CA LEU A 22 0.59 19.82 -0.38
C LEU A 22 -0.64 19.17 -1.01
N ALA A 23 -1.54 19.95 -1.62
CA ALA A 23 -2.69 19.41 -2.34
C ALA A 23 -2.24 18.49 -3.48
N TYR A 24 -1.21 18.89 -4.22
CA TYR A 24 -0.60 18.08 -5.26
C TYR A 24 0.04 16.79 -4.70
N ILE A 25 0.80 16.87 -3.60
CA ILE A 25 1.43 15.69 -2.96
C ILE A 25 0.37 14.68 -2.52
N ILE A 26 -0.71 15.14 -1.88
CA ILE A 26 -1.80 14.27 -1.44
C ILE A 26 -2.56 13.69 -2.64
N GLN A 27 -2.75 14.45 -3.71
CA GLN A 27 -3.36 13.96 -4.94
C GLN A 27 -2.49 12.83 -5.53
N ARG A 28 -1.18 13.06 -5.65
CA ARG A 28 -0.23 12.07 -6.16
C ARG A 28 -0.23 10.80 -5.32
N TYR A 29 -0.23 10.93 -3.99
CA TYR A 29 -0.35 9.78 -3.09
C TYR A 29 -1.63 8.97 -3.38
N ARG A 30 -2.78 9.64 -3.53
CA ARG A 30 -4.08 8.98 -3.76
C ARG A 30 -4.15 8.26 -5.10
N GLU A 31 -3.48 8.76 -6.12
CA GLU A 31 -3.42 8.16 -7.47
C GLU A 31 -2.42 7.01 -7.56
N THR A 32 -1.29 7.11 -6.86
CA THR A 32 -0.20 6.10 -6.93
C THR A 32 -0.41 4.92 -6.00
N HIS A 33 -1.27 5.04 -4.99
CA HIS A 33 -1.55 3.97 -4.02
C HIS A 33 -1.97 2.65 -4.71
N ASP A 34 -2.79 2.70 -5.76
CA ASP A 34 -3.26 1.49 -6.45
C ASP A 34 -2.11 0.75 -7.18
N ALA A 35 -1.06 1.48 -7.58
CA ALA A 35 0.14 0.88 -8.15
C ALA A 35 0.95 0.09 -7.10
N ILE A 36 0.93 0.52 -5.84
CA ILE A 36 1.63 -0.17 -4.75
C ILE A 36 1.05 -1.57 -4.50
N HIS A 37 -0.26 -1.75 -4.61
CA HIS A 37 -0.86 -3.09 -4.56
C HIS A 37 -0.26 -4.02 -5.62
N THR A 38 -0.11 -3.52 -6.85
CA THR A 38 0.43 -4.29 -7.99
C THR A 38 1.91 -4.65 -7.77
N LEU A 39 2.71 -3.68 -7.28
CA LEU A 39 4.13 -3.88 -7.01
C LEU A 39 4.37 -4.88 -5.88
N LEU A 40 3.59 -4.81 -4.81
CA LEU A 40 3.69 -5.72 -3.67
C LEU A 40 3.02 -7.08 -3.90
N GLY A 41 2.21 -7.24 -4.95
CA GLY A 41 1.46 -8.48 -5.20
C GLY A 41 0.20 -8.61 -4.33
N PHE A 42 -0.28 -7.51 -3.78
CA PHE A 42 -1.49 -7.46 -2.97
C PHE A 42 -2.72 -7.11 -3.81
N SER A 43 -3.86 -7.59 -3.34
CA SER A 43 -5.22 -7.31 -3.80
C SER A 43 -5.87 -6.29 -2.86
N THR A 44 -7.18 -6.12 -2.99
CA THR A 44 -7.97 -5.14 -2.23
C THR A 44 -8.78 -5.79 -1.10
N SER A 45 -8.32 -6.93 -0.57
CA SER A 45 -8.90 -7.50 0.66
C SER A 45 -8.56 -6.60 1.86
N VAL A 46 -9.35 -6.67 2.93
CA VAL A 46 -9.15 -5.79 4.09
C VAL A 46 -7.79 -6.04 4.74
N GLU A 47 -7.38 -7.30 4.83
CA GLU A 47 -6.10 -7.71 5.40
C GLU A 47 -4.91 -7.19 4.57
N GLU A 48 -5.01 -7.28 3.24
CA GLU A 48 -3.96 -6.84 2.33
C GLU A 48 -3.89 -5.29 2.25
N GLU A 49 -5.04 -4.60 2.30
CA GLU A 49 -5.09 -3.14 2.41
C GLU A 49 -4.40 -2.64 3.69
N ILE A 50 -4.65 -3.29 4.84
CA ILE A 50 -3.96 -2.95 6.09
C ILE A 50 -2.45 -3.12 5.93
N ALA A 51 -1.99 -4.19 5.27
CA ALA A 51 -0.56 -4.38 5.01
C ALA A 51 0.02 -3.26 4.12
N VAL A 52 -0.70 -2.83 3.08
CA VAL A 52 -0.29 -1.67 2.27
C VAL A 52 -0.22 -0.39 3.12
N LYS A 53 -1.16 -0.17 4.06
CA LYS A 53 -1.09 0.97 5.00
C LYS A 53 0.15 0.93 5.87
N TRP A 54 0.59 -0.25 6.32
CA TRP A 54 1.85 -0.40 7.08
C TRP A 54 3.06 0.02 6.24
N PHE A 55 3.07 -0.34 4.96
CA PHE A 55 4.11 0.10 4.02
C PHE A 55 4.07 1.61 3.78
N GLU A 56 2.90 2.18 3.50
CA GLU A 56 2.70 3.62 3.29
C GLU A 56 3.07 4.43 4.55
N MET A 57 2.77 3.92 5.74
CA MET A 57 3.16 4.54 7.00
C MET A 57 4.68 4.63 7.12
N ASN A 58 5.41 3.59 6.71
CA ASN A 58 6.87 3.58 6.76
C ASN A 58 7.50 4.53 5.72
N GLU A 59 6.98 4.53 4.49
CA GLU A 59 7.55 5.34 3.39
C GLU A 59 7.18 6.83 3.51
N LEU A 60 5.93 7.13 3.89
CA LEU A 60 5.37 8.49 3.81
C LEU A 60 5.21 9.17 5.18
N GLY A 61 5.13 8.39 6.26
CA GLY A 61 4.81 8.92 7.59
C GLY A 61 3.42 9.56 7.70
N LEU A 62 2.47 9.25 6.79
CA LEU A 62 1.16 9.88 6.79
C LEU A 62 0.33 9.46 8.02
N PRO A 63 -0.31 10.41 8.73
CA PRO A 63 -1.18 10.10 9.85
C PRO A 63 -2.34 9.17 9.48
N SER A 64 -2.90 9.31 8.27
CA SER A 64 -3.99 8.44 7.77
C SER A 64 -3.54 6.99 7.59
N ALA A 65 -2.32 6.78 7.08
CA ALA A 65 -1.73 5.46 6.92
C ALA A 65 -1.50 4.80 8.29
N ALA A 66 -1.00 5.57 9.27
CA ALA A 66 -0.85 5.09 10.64
C ALA A 66 -2.20 4.68 11.25
N LEU A 67 -3.23 5.52 11.12
CA LEU A 67 -4.57 5.20 11.61
C LEU A 67 -5.10 3.90 10.98
N GLY A 68 -4.99 3.74 9.66
CA GLY A 68 -5.39 2.50 8.98
C GLY A 68 -4.62 1.27 9.46
N SER A 69 -3.30 1.42 9.67
CA SER A 69 -2.39 0.35 10.08
C SER A 69 -2.69 -0.20 11.47
N PHE A 70 -3.07 0.67 12.43
CA PHE A 70 -3.32 0.27 13.81
C PHE A 70 -4.81 -0.02 14.12
N PHE A 71 -5.74 0.74 13.53
CA PHE A 71 -7.17 0.54 13.77
C PHE A 71 -7.79 -0.57 12.91
N GLY A 72 -7.22 -0.86 11.74
CA GLY A 72 -7.64 -1.98 10.89
C GLY A 72 -7.58 -3.33 11.61
N PRO A 73 -6.43 -3.71 12.21
CA PRO A 73 -6.32 -4.95 12.99
C PRO A 73 -7.31 -5.02 14.16
N LEU A 74 -7.55 -3.89 14.86
CA LEU A 74 -8.52 -3.83 15.95
C LEU A 74 -9.94 -4.14 15.47
N ALA A 75 -10.32 -3.63 14.29
CA ALA A 75 -11.61 -3.93 13.68
C ALA A 75 -11.72 -5.42 13.30
N LEU A 76 -10.63 -6.04 12.82
CA LEU A 76 -10.58 -7.48 12.52
C LEU A 76 -10.73 -8.34 13.78
N VAL A 77 -10.06 -7.99 14.88
CA VAL A 77 -10.21 -8.67 16.19
C VAL A 77 -11.66 -8.63 16.64
N ARG A 78 -12.28 -7.45 16.64
CA ARG A 78 -13.70 -7.29 17.01
C ARG A 78 -14.61 -8.16 16.16
N LYS A 79 -14.36 -8.23 14.84
CA LYS A 79 -15.14 -9.05 13.90
C LYS A 79 -14.95 -10.54 14.17
N GLY A 80 -13.74 -10.99 14.50
CA GLY A 80 -13.46 -12.38 14.87
C GLY A 80 -14.17 -12.81 16.16
N ILE A 81 -14.17 -11.94 17.18
CA ILE A 81 -14.91 -12.15 18.43
C ILE A 81 -16.42 -12.27 18.13
N MET A 82 -16.98 -11.35 17.33
CA MET A 82 -18.40 -11.40 16.95
C MET A 82 -18.78 -12.65 16.13
N LYS A 83 -17.82 -13.24 15.40
CA LYS A 83 -18.00 -14.47 14.62
C LYS A 83 -17.69 -15.75 15.40
N GLY A 84 -17.62 -15.69 16.73
CA GLY A 84 -17.42 -16.89 17.56
C GLY A 84 -15.97 -17.36 17.63
N GLY A 85 -15.00 -16.45 17.49
CA GLY A 85 -13.57 -16.76 17.63
C GLY A 85 -12.84 -17.11 16.33
N ASP A 86 -13.42 -16.81 15.16
CA ASP A 86 -12.73 -16.96 13.88
C ASP A 86 -11.72 -15.82 13.66
N PHE A 87 -10.43 -16.13 13.88
CA PHE A 87 -9.32 -15.21 13.73
C PHE A 87 -8.46 -15.47 12.49
N LYS A 88 -8.99 -16.18 11.48
CA LYS A 88 -8.26 -16.46 10.24
C LYS A 88 -7.74 -15.19 9.54
N SER A 89 -8.53 -14.12 9.55
CA SER A 89 -8.15 -12.81 8.99
C SER A 89 -6.91 -12.20 9.68
N LEU A 90 -6.78 -12.34 11.00
CA LEU A 90 -5.61 -11.87 11.74
C LEU A 90 -4.36 -12.70 11.43
N GLY A 91 -4.52 -14.03 11.30
CA GLY A 91 -3.44 -14.91 10.88
C GLY A 91 -2.90 -14.54 9.50
N ASN A 92 -3.79 -14.31 8.54
CA ASN A 92 -3.41 -13.85 7.20
C ASN A 92 -2.71 -12.48 7.25
N LEU A 93 -3.27 -11.54 8.02
CA LEU A 93 -2.69 -10.20 8.19
C LEU A 93 -1.26 -10.27 8.74
N GLN A 94 -0.99 -11.16 9.71
CA GLN A 94 0.35 -11.35 10.26
C GLN A 94 1.37 -11.77 9.20
N VAL A 95 0.97 -12.65 8.27
CA VAL A 95 1.80 -13.08 7.13
C VAL A 95 2.09 -11.89 6.21
N PHE A 96 1.07 -11.09 5.88
CA PHE A 96 1.25 -9.92 5.01
C PHE A 96 2.11 -8.83 5.65
N ILE A 97 1.93 -8.54 6.94
CA ILE A 97 2.78 -7.57 7.67
C ILE A 97 4.22 -8.08 7.70
N SER A 98 4.43 -9.38 7.93
CA SER A 98 5.77 -9.97 7.92
C SER A 98 6.45 -9.82 6.56
N HIS A 99 5.70 -9.91 5.46
CA HIS A 99 6.21 -9.61 4.12
C HIS A 99 6.56 -8.13 3.92
N ILE A 100 5.72 -7.22 4.42
CA ILE A 100 6.00 -5.79 4.39
C ILE A 100 7.28 -5.44 5.15
N LEU A 101 7.48 -6.03 6.33
CA LEU A 101 8.72 -5.84 7.10
C LEU A 101 9.95 -6.30 6.33
N LYS A 102 9.89 -7.41 5.59
CA LYS A 102 10.97 -7.85 4.69
C LYS A 102 11.23 -6.85 3.57
N CYS A 103 10.19 -6.26 2.99
CA CYS A 103 10.35 -5.22 1.97
C CYS A 103 11.02 -3.96 2.55
N ILE A 104 10.59 -3.52 3.73
CA ILE A 104 11.19 -2.38 4.44
C ILE A 104 12.67 -2.65 4.75
N GLU A 105 12.99 -3.85 5.24
CA GLU A 105 14.36 -4.26 5.54
C GLU A 105 15.22 -4.33 4.26
N LYS A 106 14.73 -4.94 3.18
CA LYS A 106 15.42 -4.96 1.88
C LYS A 106 15.72 -3.55 1.41
N LYS A 107 14.73 -2.65 1.45
CA LYS A 107 14.87 -1.27 1.02
C LYS A 107 15.91 -0.51 1.85
N LYS A 108 15.89 -0.69 3.18
CA LYS A 108 16.87 -0.06 4.09
C LYS A 108 18.31 -0.52 3.85
N ASN A 109 18.49 -1.78 3.44
CA ASN A 109 19.80 -2.36 3.17
C ASN A 109 20.26 -2.18 1.72
N LYS A 110 19.48 -1.49 0.89
CA LYS A 110 19.80 -1.26 -0.52
C LYS A 110 19.94 0.22 -0.80
N ASP A 111 21.15 0.63 -1.14
CA ASP A 111 21.43 1.98 -1.60
C ASP A 111 20.80 2.24 -2.98
N GLY A 112 20.41 3.50 -3.22
CA GLY A 112 19.83 3.92 -4.49
C GLY A 112 18.40 3.41 -4.74
N THR A 113 17.67 3.01 -3.69
CA THR A 113 16.25 2.71 -3.83
C THR A 113 15.45 3.98 -4.10
N GLU A 114 14.51 3.90 -5.04
CA GLU A 114 13.65 5.02 -5.39
C GLU A 114 12.50 5.17 -4.40
N PHE A 115 12.08 6.42 -4.19
CA PHE A 115 10.86 6.73 -3.47
C PHE A 115 9.66 6.59 -4.40
N PHE A 116 8.64 5.83 -3.99
CA PHE A 116 7.60 5.41 -4.94
C PHE A 116 6.76 6.57 -5.50
N MET A 117 6.56 7.66 -4.75
CA MET A 117 5.83 8.83 -5.26
C MET A 117 6.61 9.58 -6.36
N ASN A 118 7.92 9.33 -6.47
CA ASN A 118 8.78 9.93 -7.51
C ASN A 118 8.80 9.12 -8.82
N ILE A 119 8.13 7.96 -8.86
CA ILE A 119 8.00 7.17 -10.09
C ILE A 119 6.87 7.77 -10.93
N TYR A 120 7.16 8.04 -12.20
CA TYR A 120 6.17 8.43 -13.21
C TYR A 120 5.56 7.17 -13.82
N PHE A 121 4.64 6.51 -13.11
CA PHE A 121 4.04 5.23 -13.53
C PHE A 121 3.45 5.24 -14.94
N GLU A 122 2.96 6.39 -15.41
CA GLU A 122 2.46 6.58 -16.76
C GLU A 122 3.52 6.38 -17.86
N LYS A 123 4.82 6.44 -17.51
CA LYS A 123 5.95 6.16 -18.41
C LYS A 123 6.51 4.74 -18.25
N GLU A 124 5.98 3.97 -17.32
CA GLU A 124 6.55 2.68 -16.90
C GLU A 124 5.65 1.48 -17.29
N PHE A 125 4.62 1.70 -18.12
CA PHE A 125 3.69 0.63 -18.51
C PHE A 125 4.32 -0.46 -19.38
N GLU A 126 5.40 -0.14 -20.12
CA GLU A 126 6.16 -1.12 -20.89
C GLU A 126 7.38 -1.67 -20.12
N THR A 127 7.68 -1.12 -18.95
CA THR A 127 8.79 -1.56 -18.10
C THR A 127 8.46 -2.89 -17.44
N ASP A 128 9.44 -3.79 -17.34
CA ASP A 128 9.25 -5.03 -16.59
C ASP A 128 8.95 -4.70 -15.11
N VAL A 129 7.87 -5.28 -14.58
CA VAL A 129 7.43 -5.02 -13.21
C VAL A 129 8.50 -5.41 -12.18
N ASN A 130 9.36 -6.39 -12.49
CA ASN A 130 10.44 -6.80 -11.61
C ASN A 130 11.57 -5.77 -11.59
N ASP A 131 11.84 -5.09 -12.70
CA ASP A 131 12.78 -3.97 -12.72
C ASP A 131 12.28 -2.82 -11.84
N LEU A 132 10.96 -2.52 -11.90
CA LEU A 132 10.34 -1.54 -11.01
C LEU A 132 10.43 -1.94 -9.53
N ARG A 133 10.17 -3.21 -9.21
CA ARG A 133 10.30 -3.72 -7.84
C ARG A 133 11.73 -3.62 -7.35
N GLU A 134 12.69 -3.89 -8.22
CA GLU A 134 14.10 -3.82 -7.88
C GLU A 134 14.53 -2.37 -7.65
N ARG A 135 14.12 -1.42 -8.51
CA ARG A 135 14.33 0.03 -8.29
C ARG A 135 13.73 0.51 -6.97
N LEU A 136 12.56 0.01 -6.59
CA LEU A 136 11.89 0.37 -5.33
C LEU A 136 12.44 -0.35 -4.10
N GLY A 137 13.20 -1.42 -4.28
CA GLY A 137 13.70 -2.27 -3.20
C GLY A 137 12.62 -3.16 -2.56
N VAL A 138 11.55 -3.48 -3.29
CA VAL A 138 10.44 -4.31 -2.78
C VAL A 138 10.48 -5.74 -3.35
N ILE A 139 9.68 -6.62 -2.77
CA ILE A 139 9.55 -8.02 -3.18
C ILE A 139 8.06 -8.29 -3.41
N GLN A 140 7.73 -9.02 -4.46
CA GLN A 140 6.35 -9.47 -4.68
C GLN A 140 5.97 -10.49 -3.61
N PHE A 141 4.74 -10.40 -3.10
CA PHE A 141 4.14 -11.46 -2.29
C PHE A 141 3.60 -12.56 -3.22
N ASP A 142 4.13 -13.77 -3.07
CA ASP A 142 3.66 -14.95 -3.79
C ASP A 142 2.42 -15.53 -3.11
N LYS A 143 1.34 -15.72 -3.88
CA LYS A 143 0.05 -16.25 -3.41
C LYS A 143 -0.10 -17.74 -3.63
#